data_AF-A0A815QFB3-F1
#
_entry.id   AF-A0A815QFB3-F1
#
_cell.length_a   1.000
_cell.length_b   1.000
_cell.length_c   1.000
_cell.angle_alpha   90.00
_cell.angle_beta   90.00
_cell.angle_gamma   90.00
#
_symmetry.space_group_name_H-M   'P 1'
#
loop_
_entity.id
_entity.type
_entity.pdbx_description
1 polymer ?
#
loop_
_entity_poly.entity_id
_entity_poly.type
_entity_poly.pdbx_seq_one_letter_code
_entity_poly.pdbx_strand_id
1 'polypeptide(L)'
;MSIDPNISSTPFASIREVSSFVDEDEILFSMHTVFRIGEIRQIDQNRPVYEVDLKLTSDDDKQLQELTDRIRVEVSGSTGWERL
;
A
#
# COMPACT_ATOMS: atom_id res chain seq x y z
N MET A 1 5.60 5.47 9.54
CA MET A 1 5.50 4.18 8.83
C MET A 1 6.08 3.09 9.72
N SER A 2 5.28 2.08 10.07
CA SER A 2 5.75 0.90 10.79
C SER A 2 5.66 -0.30 9.85
N ILE A 3 6.81 -0.86 9.46
CA ILE A 3 6.88 -2.06 8.61
C ILE A 3 7.08 -3.25 9.55
N ASP A 4 6.15 -4.20 9.53
CA ASP A 4 6.32 -5.47 10.25
C ASP A 4 7.03 -6.48 9.34
N PRO A 5 8.29 -6.85 9.63
CA PRO A 5 9.05 -7.77 8.79
C PRO A 5 8.50 -9.21 8.79
N ASN A 6 7.54 -9.53 9.68
CA ASN A 6 6.91 -10.86 9.72
C ASN A 6 5.77 -11.02 8.71
N ILE A 7 5.35 -9.94 8.03
CA ILE A 7 4.32 -10.00 6.98
C ILE A 7 4.98 -10.57 5.71
N SER A 8 4.84 -11.89 5.51
CA SER A 8 5.44 -12.63 4.40
C SER A 8 4.88 -12.27 3.01
N SER A 9 3.77 -11.55 2.93
CA SER A 9 3.05 -11.32 1.67
C SER A 9 3.64 -10.20 0.81
N THR A 10 4.38 -9.25 1.40
CA THR A 10 4.84 -8.06 0.67
C THR A 10 6.36 -7.93 0.74
N PRO A 11 7.08 -8.34 -0.31
CA PRO A 11 8.51 -8.11 -0.42
C PRO A 11 8.85 -6.63 -0.40
N PHE A 12 9.80 -6.24 0.46
CA PHE A 12 10.45 -4.94 0.42
C PHE A 12 11.96 -5.12 0.55
N ALA A 13 12.72 -4.17 0.02
CA ALA A 13 14.17 -4.18 0.08
C ALA A 13 14.69 -2.75 0.28
N SER A 14 15.77 -2.62 1.06
CA SER A 14 16.58 -1.41 0.99
C SER A 14 17.41 -1.46 -0.30
N ILE A 15 17.38 -0.38 -1.06
CA ILE A 15 18.16 -0.24 -2.29
C ILE A 15 19.25 0.84 -2.18
N ARG A 16 19.54 1.29 -0.96
CA ARG A 16 20.56 2.31 -0.67
C ARG A 16 21.91 2.02 -1.32
N GLU A 17 22.36 0.76 -1.31
CA GLU A 17 23.68 0.39 -1.84
C GLU A 17 23.75 0.35 -3.37
N VAL A 18 22.60 0.35 -4.05
CA VAL A 18 22.49 0.23 -5.50
C VAL A 18 21.78 1.42 -6.16
N SER A 19 21.23 2.34 -5.36
CA SER A 19 20.55 3.54 -5.84
C SER A 19 21.55 4.54 -6.42
N SER A 20 21.09 5.33 -7.39
CA SER A 20 21.88 6.40 -7.98
C SER A 20 22.11 7.58 -7.02
N PHE A 21 21.31 7.66 -5.95
CA PHE A 21 21.38 8.72 -4.95
C PHE A 21 21.87 8.13 -3.63
N VAL A 22 23.11 8.48 -3.25
CA VAL A 22 23.79 7.89 -2.09
C VAL A 22 23.34 8.45 -0.74
N ASP A 23 22.65 9.59 -0.77
CA ASP A 23 22.18 10.32 0.42
C ASP A 23 20.74 9.95 0.81
N GLU A 24 20.12 8.98 0.11
CA GLU A 24 18.76 8.52 0.38
C GLU A 24 18.76 7.13 1.04
N ASP A 25 17.93 6.98 2.07
CA ASP A 25 17.62 5.67 2.68
C ASP A 25 16.39 5.06 1.98
N GLU A 26 16.54 4.75 0.70
CA GLU A 26 15.44 4.30 -0.16
C GLU A 26 15.02 2.85 0.16
N ILE A 27 13.71 2.66 0.35
CA ILE A 27 13.07 1.36 0.54
C ILE A 27 12.13 1.11 -0.66
N LEU A 28 12.44 0.07 -1.43
CA LEU A 28 11.63 -0.38 -2.55
C LEU A 28 10.62 -1.43 -2.10
N PHE A 29 9.35 -1.17 -2.36
CA PHE A 29 8.26 -2.14 -2.20
C PHE A 29 7.96 -2.80 -3.54
N SER A 30 7.55 -4.07 -3.54
CA SER A 30 7.09 -4.74 -4.76
C SER A 30 5.87 -4.04 -5.36
N MET A 31 5.68 -4.19 -6.68
CA MET A 31 4.46 -3.73 -7.33
C MET A 31 3.22 -4.34 -6.67
N HIS A 32 2.11 -3.60 -6.70
CA HIS A 32 0.84 -3.97 -6.06
C HIS A 32 0.86 -4.04 -4.53
N THR A 33 1.86 -3.45 -3.88
CA THR A 33 1.83 -3.22 -2.43
C THR A 33 0.68 -2.27 -2.07
N VAL A 34 -0.15 -2.67 -1.10
CA VAL A 34 -1.27 -1.89 -0.59
C VAL A 34 -0.97 -1.38 0.82
N PHE A 35 -1.27 -0.10 1.06
CA PHE A 35 -1.19 0.52 2.38
C PHE A 35 -2.57 0.98 2.82
N ARG A 36 -2.92 0.71 4.08
CA ARG A 36 -4.08 1.29 4.74
C ARG A 36 -3.68 2.60 5.41
N ILE A 37 -4.43 3.65 5.15
CA ILE A 37 -4.33 4.92 5.87
C ILE A 37 -4.90 4.72 7.28
N GLY A 38 -4.10 5.02 8.29
CA GLY A 38 -4.52 5.06 9.69
C GLY A 38 -4.98 6.46 10.09
N GLU A 39 -4.02 7.33 10.40
CA GLU A 39 -4.25 8.71 10.83
C GLU A 39 -3.70 9.68 9.80
N ILE A 40 -4.37 10.82 9.62
CA ILE A 40 -3.87 11.96 8.86
C ILE A 40 -3.79 13.14 9.84
N ARG A 41 -2.60 13.72 9.99
CA ARG A 41 -2.34 14.84 10.89
C ARG A 41 -1.73 16.01 10.14
N GLN A 42 -2.23 17.21 10.37
CA GLN A 42 -1.57 18.41 9.87
C GLN A 42 -0.37 18.74 10.77
N ILE A 43 0.82 18.89 10.19
CA ILE A 43 2.06 19.10 10.95
C ILE A 43 2.22 20.57 11.36
N ASP A 44 1.74 21.49 10.54
CA ASP A 44 1.81 22.94 10.76
C ASP A 44 0.48 23.57 10.36
N GLN A 45 -0.14 24.36 11.25
CA GLN A 45 -1.40 25.06 10.96
C GLN A 45 -1.25 26.12 9.85
N ASN A 46 -0.04 26.63 9.64
CA ASN A 46 0.25 27.69 8.69
C ASN A 46 0.74 27.17 7.32
N ARG A 47 0.96 25.85 7.18
CA ARG A 47 1.41 25.23 5.92
C ARG A 47 0.57 23.99 5.63
N PRO A 48 0.20 23.73 4.36
CA PRO A 48 -0.57 22.54 3.98
C PRO A 48 0.33 21.30 3.94
N VAL A 49 1.01 20.98 5.04
CA VAL A 49 1.86 19.80 5.18
C VAL A 49 1.18 18.82 6.14
N TYR A 50 0.98 17.60 5.66
CA TYR A 50 0.28 16.54 6.38
C TYR A 50 1.20 15.34 6.56
N GLU A 51 1.20 14.80 7.77
CA GLU A 51 1.74 13.48 8.08
C GLU A 51 0.62 12.46 7.93
N VAL A 52 0.91 11.36 7.24
CA VAL A 52 -0.04 10.26 7.06
C VAL A 52 0.59 9.01 7.64
N ASP A 53 -0.10 8.38 8.59
CA ASP A 53 0.27 7.07 9.07
C ASP A 53 -0.23 6.00 8.09
N LEU A 54 0.71 5.24 7.53
CA LEU A 54 0.46 4.19 6.57
C LEU A 54 0.84 2.85 7.20
N LYS A 55 -0.10 1.92 7.21
CA LYS A 55 0.08 0.55 7.65
C LYS A 55 0.10 -0.39 6.44
N LEU A 56 1.15 -1.20 6.34
CA LEU A 56 1.23 -2.25 5.34
C LEU A 56 0.09 -3.26 5.56
N THR A 57 -0.66 -3.58 4.51
CA THR A 57 -1.67 -4.65 4.57
C THR A 57 -1.03 -6.00 4.28
N SER A 58 -1.69 -7.05 4.73
CA SER A 58 -1.32 -8.44 4.48
C SER A 58 -2.41 -9.14 3.67
N ASP A 59 -2.07 -10.28 3.06
CA ASP A 59 -3.01 -11.06 2.23
C ASP A 59 -4.22 -11.58 3.03
N ASP A 60 -4.11 -11.66 4.35
CA ASP A 60 -5.18 -12.07 5.27
C ASP A 60 -6.03 -10.90 5.79
N ASP A 61 -5.87 -9.70 5.23
CA ASP A 61 -6.71 -8.55 5.55
C ASP A 61 -8.16 -8.78 5.08
N LYS A 62 -9.00 -9.22 6.02
CA LYS A 62 -10.42 -9.56 5.77
C LYS A 62 -11.22 -8.43 5.15
N GLN A 63 -10.96 -7.17 5.53
CA GLN A 63 -11.70 -6.04 4.97
C GLN A 63 -11.32 -5.82 3.50
N LEU A 64 -10.03 -5.97 3.17
CA LEU A 64 -9.58 -5.88 1.79
C LEU A 64 -10.11 -7.04 0.95
N GLN A 65 -10.18 -8.24 1.52
CA GLN A 65 -10.78 -9.40 0.88
C GLN A 65 -12.27 -9.18 0.59
N GLU A 66 -13.06 -8.79 1.60
CA GLU A 66 -14.49 -8.53 1.46
C GLU A 66 -14.78 -7.43 0.43
N LEU A 67 -13.99 -6.35 0.45
CA LEU A 67 -14.09 -5.28 -0.53
C LEU A 67 -13.80 -5.79 -1.95
N THR A 68 -12.73 -6.56 -2.11
CA THR A 68 -12.34 -7.11 -3.42
C THR A 68 -13.40 -8.06 -3.96
N ASP A 69 -13.96 -8.92 -3.11
CA ASP A 69 -15.03 -9.85 -3.49
C ASP A 69 -16.32 -9.10 -3.83
N ARG A 70 -16.66 -8.04 -3.08
CA ARG A 70 -17.81 -7.20 -3.39
C ARG A 70 -17.66 -6.51 -4.74
N ILE A 71 -16.49 -5.91 -5.01
CA ILE A 71 -16.17 -5.30 -6.30
C ILE A 71 -16.33 -6.35 -7.39
N ARG A 72 -15.72 -7.53 -7.26
CA ARG A 72 -15.84 -8.62 -8.25
C ARG A 72 -17.29 -8.98 -8.57
N VAL A 73 -18.17 -9.04 -7.57
CA VAL A 73 -19.60 -9.29 -7.78
C VAL A 73 -20.26 -8.13 -8.54
N GLU A 74 -19.97 -6.89 -8.18
CA GLU A 74 -20.58 -5.71 -8.80
C GLU A 74 -20.12 -5.48 -10.25
N VAL A 75 -18.84 -5.73 -10.56
CA VAL A 75 -18.31 -5.69 -11.93
C VAL A 75 -18.48 -7.01 -12.69
N SER A 76 -19.01 -8.07 -12.07
CA SER A 76 -19.39 -9.30 -12.79
C SER A 76 -20.66 -9.08 -13.62
N GLY A 77 -20.52 -8.35 -14.73
CA GLY A 77 -21.53 -8.25 -15.78
C GLY A 77 -21.73 -9.58 -16.52
N SER A 78 -22.72 -9.62 -17.43
CA SER A 78 -23.06 -10.80 -18.21
C SER A 78 -21.87 -11.26 -19.08
N THR A 79 -21.42 -12.49 -18.84
CA THR A 79 -20.43 -13.28 -19.59
C THR A 79 -19.98 -12.71 -20.95
N GLY A 80 -18.70 -12.31 -21.08
CA GLY A 80 -18.13 -11.90 -22.37
C GLY A 80 -16.84 -11.08 -22.27
N TRP A 81 -16.48 -10.43 -23.39
CA TRP A 81 -15.29 -9.57 -23.60
C TRP A 81 -15.19 -8.35 -22.66
N GLU A 82 -16.21 -8.06 -21.88
CA GLU A 82 -16.22 -6.97 -20.88
C GLU A 82 -15.50 -7.33 -19.57
N ARG A 83 -14.95 -8.55 -19.46
CA ARG A 83 -14.16 -9.02 -18.31
C ARG A 83 -12.63 -8.95 -18.49
N LEU A 84 -12.14 -8.32 -19.56
CA LEU A 84 -10.69 -8.15 -19.81
C LEU A 84 -10.09 -6.99 -19.01
#